data_AF-A0A972W241-F1
#
_entry.id   AF-A0A972W241-F1
#
_cell.length_a   1.000
_cell.length_b   1.000
_cell.length_c   1.000
_cell.angle_alpha   90.00
_cell.angle_beta   90.00
_cell.angle_gamma   90.00
#
_symmetry.space_group_name_H-M   'P 1'
#
loop_
_entity.id
_entity.type
_entity.pdbx_description
1 polymer ?
#
loop_
_entity_poly.entity_id
_entity_poly.type
_entity_poly.pdbx_seq_one_letter_code
_entity_poly.pdbx_strand_id
1 'polypeptide(L)' 'YNVDKNYGFITADDGSGETFVHISRIRKAGLEKLVGGQKINYLVKLDGLKDKNYASTLSLITDND' A
#
# COMPACT_ATOMS: atom_id res chain seq x y z
N TYR A 1 2.86 -16.26 17.01
CA TYR A 1 1.69 -15.44 16.66
C TYR A 1 2.05 -13.99 16.95
N ASN A 2 2.59 -13.26 15.97
CA ASN A 2 2.96 -11.85 16.16
C ASN A 2 1.76 -10.97 15.81
N VAL A 3 1.03 -10.55 16.84
CA VAL A 3 -0.15 -9.69 16.78
C VAL A 3 0.17 -8.24 16.35
N ASP A 4 1.43 -7.97 15.98
CA ASP A 4 2.01 -6.64 15.77
C ASP A 4 2.43 -6.35 14.31
N LYS A 5 2.01 -7.18 13.36
CA LYS A 5 2.36 -6.96 11.94
C LYS A 5 1.41 -5.94 11.31
N ASN A 6 1.61 -4.69 11.72
CA ASN A 6 0.96 -3.47 11.23
C ASN A 6 1.42 -3.08 9.81
N TYR A 7 1.65 -4.06 8.94
CA TYR A 7 2.15 -3.86 7.58
C TYR A 7 1.49 -4.80 6.59
N GLY A 8 1.49 -4.41 5.32
CA GLY A 8 0.97 -5.19 4.20
C GLY A 8 1.89 -5.09 3.00
N PHE A 9 1.55 -5.85 1.96
CA PHE A 9 2.21 -5.78 0.66
C PHE A 9 1.16 -5.51 -0.40
N ILE A 10 1.52 -4.67 -1.35
CA ILE A 10 0.68 -4.36 -2.51
C ILE A 10 1.38 -4.92 -3.72
N THR A 11 0.71 -5.81 -4.42
CA THR A 11 1.20 -6.34 -5.68
C THR A 11 0.89 -5.33 -6.78
N ALA A 12 1.94 -4.87 -7.47
CA ALA A 12 1.76 -4.04 -8.65
C ALA A 12 1.17 -4.88 -9.79
N ASP A 13 0.10 -4.40 -10.43
CA ASP A 13 -0.50 -5.06 -11.60
C ASP A 13 0.44 -5.04 -12.83
N ASP A 14 1.34 -4.04 -12.87
CA ASP A 14 2.40 -3.88 -13.87
C ASP A 14 3.52 -4.95 -13.75
N GLY A 15 3.48 -5.83 -12.75
CA GLY A 15 4.49 -6.86 -12.53
C GLY A 15 5.77 -6.35 -11.86
N SER A 16 5.76 -5.11 -11.37
CA SER A 16 6.87 -4.46 -10.65
C SER A 16 7.18 -5.10 -9.28
N GLY A 17 6.43 -6.14 -8.89
CA GLY A 17 6.60 -6.91 -7.67
C GLY A 17 5.74 -6.42 -6.51
N GLU A 18 6.11 -6.87 -5.31
CA GLU A 18 5.40 -6.54 -4.08
C GLU A 18 6.00 -5.29 -3.44
N THR A 19 5.21 -4.22 -3.36
CA THR A 19 5.59 -2.99 -2.66
C THR A 19 5.18 -3.06 -1.20
N PHE A 20 6.12 -2.81 -0.30
CA PHE A 20 5.84 -2.73 1.13
C PHE A 20 4.99 -1.50 1.48
N VAL A 21 3.91 -1.72 2.23
CA VAL A 21 3.04 -0.66 2.76
C VAL A 21 2.84 -0.83 4.27
N HIS A 22 2.89 0.28 4.99
CA HIS A 22 2.57 0.29 6.42
C HIS A 22 1.07 0.53 6.65
N ILE A 23 0.44 -0.09 7.65
CA ILE A 23 -0.98 0.12 8.00
C ILE A 23 -1.29 1.60 8.24
N SER A 24 -0.31 2.37 8.72
CA SER A 24 -0.45 3.81 8.91
C SER A 24 -0.77 4.54 7.59
N ARG A 25 -0.24 4.05 6.46
CA ARG A 25 -0.52 4.62 5.13
C ARG A 25 -1.91 4.23 4.64
N ILE A 26 -2.31 2.97 4.87
CA ILE A 26 -3.66 2.46 4.58
C ILE A 26 -4.69 3.27 5.37
N ARG A 27 -4.47 3.46 6.68
CA ARG A 27 -5.29 4.32 7.54
C ARG A 27 -5.31 5.78 7.11
N LYS A 28 -4.17 6.34 6.68
CA LYS A 28 -4.11 7.71 6.12
C LYS A 28 -4.93 7.86 4.84
N ALA A 29 -5.11 6.79 4.07
CA ALA A 29 -5.98 6.76 2.90
C ALA A 29 -7.48 6.63 3.27
N GLY A 30 -7.82 6.59 4.56
CA GLY A 30 -9.18 6.32 5.02
C GLY A 30 -9.56 4.84 4.95
N LEU A 31 -8.59 3.95 4.74
CA LEU A 31 -8.81 2.51 4.66
C LEU A 31 -8.42 1.87 6.01
N GLU A 32 -9.27 1.04 6.58
CA GLU A 32 -8.90 0.27 7.78
C GLU A 32 -8.06 -0.96 7.44
N LYS A 33 -8.30 -1.54 6.27
CA LYS A 33 -7.61 -2.70 5.73
C LYS A 33 -7.71 -2.72 4.21
N LEU A 34 -6.73 -3.34 3.55
CA LEU A 34 -6.85 -3.70 2.15
C LEU A 34 -7.66 -5.00 2.06
N VAL A 35 -8.65 -5.02 1.17
CA VAL A 35 -9.47 -6.20 0.89
C VAL A 35 -9.08 -6.75 -0.48
N GLY A 36 -8.90 -8.07 -0.59
CA GLY A 36 -8.62 -8.71 -1.88
C GLY A 36 -9.71 -8.38 -2.90
N GLY A 37 -9.31 -7.91 -4.08
CA GLY A 37 -10.22 -7.44 -5.13
C GLY A 37 -10.46 -5.93 -5.16
N GLN A 38 -9.99 -5.17 -4.15
CA GLN A 38 -9.99 -3.70 -4.24
C GLN A 38 -8.83 -3.20 -5.10
N LYS A 39 -9.16 -2.36 -6.08
CA LYS A 39 -8.18 -1.56 -6.79
C LYS A 39 -7.87 -0.30 -5.96
N ILE A 40 -6.60 -0.08 -5.70
CA ILE A 40 -6.10 1.08 -4.99
C ILE A 40 -4.98 1.71 -5.82
N ASN A 41 -4.98 3.03 -5.89
CA ASN A 41 -3.86 3.77 -6.43
C ASN A 41 -2.86 4.01 -5.31
N TYR A 42 -1.57 3.73 -5.55
CA TYR A 42 -0.53 4.05 -4.59
C TYR A 42 0.67 4.70 -5.27
N LEU A 43 1.32 5.62 -4.54
CA LEU A 43 2.55 6.25 -4.99
C LEU A 43 3.75 5.61 -4.30
N VAL A 44 4.63 5.02 -5.10
CA VAL A 44 5.93 4.54 -4.64
C VAL A 44 6.87 5.73 -4.51
N LYS A 45 7.41 5.96 -3.32
CA LYS A 45 8.51 6.90 -3.11
C LYS A 45 9.78 6.14 -2.76
N LEU A 46 10.89 6.61 -3.32
CA LEU A 46 12.21 6.16 -2.91
C LEU A 46 12.58 6.86 -1.61
N ASP A 47 12.86 6.09 -0.56
CA ASP A 47 13.46 6.66 0.65
C ASP A 47 14.95 6.88 0.38
N GLY A 48 15.36 8.11 0.12
CA GLY A 48 16.75 8.47 -0.14
C GLY A 48 17.72 8.16 1.02
N LEU A 49 17.19 7.80 2.19
CA LEU A 49 17.98 7.38 3.36
C LEU A 49 18.16 5.86 3.46
N LYS A 50 17.35 5.06 2.76
CA LYS A 50 17.27 3.60 2.94
C LYS A 50 17.37 2.78 1.66
N ASP A 51 17.54 3.38 0.48
CA ASP A 51 17.56 2.67 -0.82
C ASP A 51 16.39 1.67 -0.97
N LYS A 52 15.24 2.01 -0.36
CA LYS A 52 14.05 1.18 -0.36
C LYS A 52 12.85 1.97 -0.83
N ASN A 53 12.11 1.37 -1.73
CA ASN A 53 10.84 1.86 -2.22
C ASN A 53 9.74 1.54 -1.20
N TYR A 54 8.91 2.53 -0.87
CA TYR A 54 7.74 2.34 -0.01
C TYR A 54 6.51 3.04 -0.60
N ALA A 55 5.33 2.48 -0.31
CA ALA A 55 4.07 3.13 -0.64
C ALA A 55 3.85 4.36 0.27
N SER A 56 3.88 5.57 -0.29
CA SER A 56 3.73 6.83 0.44
C SER A 56 2.28 7.30 0.52
N THR A 57 1.54 7.24 -0.57
CA THR A 57 0.16 7.71 -0.64
C THR A 57 -0.67 6.57 -1.18
N LEU A 58 -1.84 6.31 -0.58
CA LEU A 58 -2.83 5.39 -1.15
C LEU A 58 -4.15 6.13 -1.32
N SER A 59 -4.88 5.77 -2.36
CA SER A 59 -6.23 6.23 -2.64
C SER A 59 -7.04 5.05 -3.14
N LEU A 60 -8.25 4.86 -2.63
CA LEU A 60 -9.17 3.86 -3.18
C LEU A 60 -9.57 4.28 -4.59
N ILE A 61 -9.43 3.37 -5.55
CA ILE A 61 -10.01 3.55 -6.88
C ILE A 61 -11.42 2.98 -6.76
N THR A 62 -12.38 3.82 -6.40
CA THR A 62 -13.79 3.48 -6.60
C THR A 62 -14.07 3.73 -8.07
N ASP A 63 -14.12 2.65 -8.85
CA ASP A 63 -14.81 2.65 -10.13
C ASP A 63 -16.30 2.87 -9.82
N ASN A 64 -16.73 4.13 -9.92
CA ASN A 64 -18.13 4.51 -9.79
C ASN A 64 -18.53 5.02 -11.18
N ASP A 65 -18.82 4.07 -12.07
CA ASP A 65 -19.62 4.31 -13.28
C ASP A 65 -21.06 3.89 -12.99
#